data_AF-A0A2D8S743-F1
#
_entry.id   AF-A0A2D8S743-F1
#
_cell.length_a   1.000
_cell.length_b   1.000
_cell.length_c   1.000
_cell.angle_alpha   90.00
_cell.angle_beta   90.00
_cell.angle_gamma   90.00
#
_symmetry.space_group_name_H-M   'P 1'
#
loop_
_entity.id
_entity.type
_entity.pdbx_description
1 polymer ?
#
loop_
_entity_poly.entity_id
_entity_poly.type
_entity_poly.pdbx_seq_one_letter_code
_entity_poly.pdbx_strand_id
1 'polypeptide(L)'
;MNDTEYRIETVSYQNKKDHRILQACLSKWFKDLKTLYFTDPMMKFSFRFHSWVNLSYNQTGIITYILKHERWIIGHISVKAKMESVSVHLFHRRQGHANRLL
;
A
#
# COMPACT_ATOMS: atom_id res chain seq x y z
N MET A 1 8.19 -3.94 30.34
CA MET A 1 8.09 -2.95 29.24
C MET A 1 7.82 -3.74 27.97
N ASN A 2 6.62 -3.63 27.39
CA ASN A 2 6.35 -4.20 26.07
C ASN A 2 6.77 -3.14 25.05
N ASP A 3 8.01 -3.24 24.56
CA ASP A 3 8.45 -2.50 23.38
C ASP A 3 7.72 -3.07 22.17
N THR A 4 6.53 -2.56 21.87
CA THR A 4 5.88 -2.90 20.61
C THR A 4 6.56 -2.10 19.50
N GLU A 5 7.59 -2.71 18.92
CA GLU A 5 8.45 -2.06 17.93
C GLU A 5 7.69 -1.81 16.62
N TYR A 6 7.57 -0.53 16.25
CA TYR A 6 7.14 -0.13 14.92
C TYR A 6 8.29 -0.32 13.93
N ARG A 7 8.04 -0.98 12.81
CA ARG A 7 9.06 -1.24 11.78
C ARG A 7 8.62 -0.71 10.43
N ILE A 8 9.51 0.02 9.76
CA ILE A 8 9.33 0.44 8.37
C ILE A 8 10.13 -0.52 7.48
N GLU A 9 9.47 -1.12 6.50
CA GLU A 9 10.10 -2.05 5.56
C GLU A 9 9.76 -1.64 4.12
N THR A 10 10.69 -1.86 3.20
CA THR A 10 10.43 -1.75 1.77
C THR A 10 9.80 -3.04 1.24
N VAL A 11 8.88 -2.90 0.30
CA VAL A 11 8.21 -4.02 -0.37
C VAL A 11 8.14 -3.79 -1.86
N SER A 12 8.01 -4.88 -2.61
CA SER A 12 7.89 -4.81 -4.07
C SER A 12 6.67 -5.56 -4.58
N TYR A 13 5.88 -4.93 -5.44
CA TYR A 13 4.77 -5.57 -6.15
C TYR A 13 5.23 -6.68 -7.11
N GLN A 14 6.52 -6.72 -7.46
CA GLN A 14 7.14 -7.76 -8.29
C GLN A 14 7.55 -8.99 -7.46
N ASN A 15 7.73 -8.84 -6.14
CA ASN A 15 8.00 -9.96 -5.26
C ASN A 15 6.70 -10.73 -4.98
N LYS A 16 6.67 -12.03 -5.27
CA LYS A 16 5.45 -12.86 -5.14
C LYS A 16 4.87 -12.89 -3.71
N LYS A 17 5.72 -12.86 -2.68
CA LYS A 17 5.28 -12.88 -1.28
C LYS A 17 4.66 -11.55 -0.89
N ASP A 18 5.36 -10.46 -1.17
CA ASP A 18 4.86 -9.10 -0.89
C ASP A 18 3.58 -8.81 -1.68
N HIS A 19 3.53 -9.23 -2.94
CA HIS A 19 2.35 -9.09 -3.79
C HIS A 19 1.09 -9.69 -3.15
N ARG A 20 1.18 -10.92 -2.64
CA ARG A 20 0.06 -11.60 -1.97
C ARG A 20 -0.36 -10.88 -0.69
N ILE A 21 0.61 -10.44 0.10
CA ILE A 21 0.39 -9.71 1.35
C ILE A 21 -0.31 -8.37 1.07
N LEU A 22 0.23 -7.59 0.13
CA LEU A 22 -0.33 -6.31 -0.28
C LEU A 22 -1.73 -6.47 -0.89
N GLN A 23 -1.95 -7.51 -1.69
CA GLN A 23 -3.28 -7.80 -2.24
C GLN A 23 -4.31 -8.01 -1.14
N ALA A 24 -3.99 -8.80 -0.11
CA ALA A 24 -4.89 -9.05 1.01
C ALA A 24 -5.18 -7.77 1.82
N CYS A 25 -4.14 -6.97 2.12
CA CYS A 25 -4.28 -5.72 2.86
C CYS A 25 -5.08 -4.67 2.09
N LEU A 26 -4.64 -4.33 0.88
CA LEU A 26 -5.21 -3.23 0.09
C LEU A 26 -6.62 -3.54 -0.39
N SER A 27 -6.94 -4.79 -0.75
CA SER A 27 -8.31 -5.16 -1.13
C SER A 27 -9.31 -4.98 0.02
N LYS A 28 -8.87 -5.16 1.27
CA LYS A 28 -9.70 -4.86 2.45
C LYS A 28 -9.75 -3.37 2.76
N TRP A 29 -8.65 -2.64 2.59
CA TRP A 29 -8.60 -1.21 2.88
C TRP A 29 -9.38 -0.35 1.88
N PHE A 30 -9.41 -0.74 0.60
CA PHE A 30 -10.05 -0.02 -0.49
C PHE A 30 -11.42 -0.58 -0.89
N LYS A 31 -12.10 -1.27 0.04
CA LYS A 31 -13.39 -1.92 -0.22
C LYS A 31 -14.53 -0.91 -0.48
N ASP A 32 -14.45 0.28 0.13
CA ASP A 32 -15.55 1.25 0.11
C ASP A 32 -15.30 2.38 -0.91
N LEU A 33 -16.37 2.96 -1.47
CA LEU A 33 -16.31 4.07 -2.43
C LEU A 33 -15.44 5.24 -1.93
N LYS A 34 -15.59 5.63 -0.66
CA LYS A 34 -14.81 6.72 -0.06
C LYS A 34 -13.30 6.45 -0.06
N THR A 35 -12.92 5.18 -0.06
CA THR A 35 -11.52 4.76 0.00
C THR A 35 -10.89 4.64 -1.36
N LEU A 36 -11.70 4.52 -2.42
CA LEU A 36 -11.24 4.54 -3.80
C LEU A 36 -10.67 5.91 -4.20
N TYR A 37 -11.09 7.00 -3.57
CA TYR A 37 -10.50 8.33 -3.77
C TYR A 37 -9.00 8.39 -3.40
N PHE A 38 -8.50 7.41 -2.64
CA PHE A 38 -7.07 7.26 -2.33
C PHE A 38 -6.36 6.32 -3.30
N THR A 39 -6.95 6.06 -4.47
CA THR A 39 -6.33 5.26 -5.51
C THR A 39 -6.18 6.09 -6.78
N ASP A 40 -5.72 5.47 -7.86
CA ASP A 40 -5.40 6.17 -9.09
C ASP A 40 -6.69 6.77 -9.66
N PRO A 41 -6.69 8.01 -10.19
CA PRO A 41 -7.90 8.61 -10.74
C PRO A 41 -8.60 7.78 -11.81
N MET A 42 -7.86 6.89 -12.49
CA MET A 42 -8.40 5.96 -13.49
C MET A 42 -9.00 4.68 -12.88
N MET A 43 -8.91 4.50 -11.56
CA MET A 43 -9.51 3.36 -10.88
C MET A 43 -11.03 3.47 -10.87
N LYS A 44 -11.67 2.40 -11.36
CA LYS A 44 -13.12 2.22 -11.27
C LYS A 44 -13.48 1.49 -9.99
N PHE A 45 -14.68 1.76 -9.49
CA PHE A 45 -15.27 0.91 -8.45
C PHE A 45 -15.73 -0.42 -9.06
N SER A 46 -15.59 -1.56 -8.37
CA SER A 46 -14.89 -1.79 -7.10
C SER A 46 -13.37 -1.84 -7.25
N PHE A 47 -12.62 -1.62 -6.16
CA PHE A 47 -11.16 -1.68 -6.17
C PHE A 47 -10.67 -3.03 -6.74
N ARG A 48 -9.82 -2.94 -7.77
CA ARG A 48 -9.17 -4.10 -8.42
C ARG A 48 -7.67 -4.00 -8.23
N PHE A 49 -7.12 -4.87 -7.37
CA PHE A 49 -5.70 -4.86 -7.04
C PHE A 49 -4.79 -4.92 -8.28
N HIS A 50 -5.08 -5.80 -9.24
CA HIS A 50 -4.26 -5.90 -10.45
C HIS A 50 -4.28 -4.62 -11.30
N SER A 51 -5.45 -3.97 -11.42
CA SER A 51 -5.57 -2.67 -12.10
C SER A 51 -4.76 -1.59 -11.40
N TRP A 52 -4.82 -1.55 -10.06
CA TRP A 52 -4.02 -0.63 -9.24
C TRP A 52 -2.52 -0.81 -9.46
N VAL A 53 -2.03 -2.06 -9.45
CA VAL A 53 -0.62 -2.37 -9.73
C VAL A 53 -0.23 -1.93 -11.14
N ASN A 54 -1.05 -2.24 -12.15
CA ASN A 54 -0.73 -1.93 -13.54
C ASN A 54 -0.76 -0.42 -13.83
N LEU A 55 -1.69 0.32 -13.24
CA LEU A 55 -1.81 1.78 -13.46
C LEU A 55 -0.72 2.55 -12.72
N SER A 56 -0.46 2.18 -11.46
CA SER A 56 0.37 3.01 -10.58
C SER A 56 1.78 2.50 -10.35
N TYR A 57 2.07 1.21 -10.60
CA TYR A 57 3.35 0.58 -10.24
C TYR A 57 4.07 -0.12 -11.40
N ASN A 58 3.58 0.03 -12.64
CA ASN A 58 4.25 -0.50 -13.83
C ASN A 58 5.39 0.41 -14.35
N GLN A 59 5.89 1.30 -13.50
CA GLN A 59 6.89 2.32 -13.83
C GLN A 59 8.09 2.16 -12.90
N THR A 60 9.28 2.49 -13.39
CA THR A 60 10.50 2.47 -12.60
C THR A 60 10.58 3.67 -11.66
N GLY A 61 11.43 3.58 -10.61
CA GLY A 61 11.66 4.68 -9.67
C GLY A 61 10.59 4.84 -8.58
N ILE A 62 9.71 3.85 -8.41
CA ILE A 62 8.73 3.82 -7.32
C ILE A 62 9.26 2.94 -6.20
N ILE A 63 9.37 3.50 -5.01
CA ILE A 63 9.72 2.78 -3.78
C ILE A 63 8.49 2.73 -2.89
N THR A 64 8.11 1.53 -2.47
CA THR A 64 6.96 1.32 -1.57
C THR A 64 7.45 0.91 -0.20
N TYR A 65 6.93 1.58 0.82
CA TYR A 65 7.18 1.30 2.22
C TYR A 65 5.89 0.84 2.89
N ILE A 66 6.03 -0.06 3.85
CA ILE A 66 4.97 -0.46 4.76
C ILE A 66 5.37 -0.15 6.20
N LEU A 67 4.39 0.27 6.99
CA LEU A 67 4.52 0.39 8.44
C LEU A 67 3.95 -0.86 9.08
N LYS A 68 4.77 -1.56 9.87
CA LYS A 68 4.40 -2.72 10.66
C LYS A 68 4.33 -2.39 12.14
N HIS A 69 3.37 -3.00 12.81
CA HIS A 69 3.28 -3.07 14.26
C HIS A 69 2.99 -4.52 14.63
N GLU A 70 3.91 -5.17 15.34
CA GLU A 70 3.91 -6.63 15.53
C GLU A 70 3.83 -7.39 14.19
N ARG A 71 2.77 -8.20 13.99
CA ARG A 71 2.53 -8.96 12.77
C ARG A 71 1.64 -8.22 11.76
N TRP A 72 1.24 -6.99 12.06
CA TRP A 72 0.23 -6.27 11.30
C TRP A 72 0.86 -5.21 10.42
N ILE A 73 0.46 -5.19 9.15
CA ILE A 73 0.69 -4.03 8.29
C ILE A 73 -0.39 -3.00 8.62
N ILE A 74 0.02 -1.82 9.04
CA ILE A 74 -0.86 -0.72 9.47
C ILE A 74 -0.69 0.55 8.62
N GLY A 75 0.25 0.55 7.68
CA GLY A 75 0.45 1.63 6.73
C GLY A 75 1.10 1.16 5.43
N HIS A 76 0.82 1.87 4.35
CA HIS A 76 1.37 1.65 3.02
C HIS A 76 1.58 3.02 2.38
N ILE A 77 2.79 3.32 1.92
CA ILE A 77 3.11 4.54 1.21
C ILE A 77 4.03 4.24 0.04
N SER A 78 3.83 4.93 -1.08
CA SER A 78 4.66 4.77 -2.26
C SER A 78 5.17 6.12 -2.72
N VAL A 79 6.47 6.20 -2.90
CA VAL A 79 7.16 7.42 -3.31
C VAL A 79 7.70 7.20 -4.71
N LYS A 80 7.42 8.16 -5.60
CA LYS A 80 7.97 8.15 -6.95
C LYS A 80 8.99 9.27 -7.06
N ALA A 81 10.25 8.90 -7.23
CA ALA A 81 11.28 9.86 -7.57
C ALA A 81 11.18 10.18 -9.07
N LYS A 82 10.78 11.40 -9.45
CA LYS A 82 11.06 11.92 -10.79
C LYS A 82 12.34 12.75 -10.72
N MET A 83 13.25 12.56 -11.68
CA MET A 83 14.52 13.32 -11.77
C MET A 83 14.32 14.84 -11.86
N GLU A 84 13.10 15.32 -12.14
CA GLU A 84 12.75 16.75 -12.22
C GLU A 84 11.88 17.25 -11.04
N SER A 85 11.36 16.36 -10.19
CA SER A 85 10.58 16.72 -9.00
C SER A 85 10.34 15.50 -8.09
N VAL A 86 10.53 15.66 -6.78
CA VAL A 86 10.14 14.62 -5.81
C VAL A 86 8.62 14.66 -5.63
N SER A 87 7.88 13.79 -6.33
CA SER A 87 6.45 13.61 -6.10
C SER A 87 6.20 12.53 -5.04
N VAL A 88 5.83 12.95 -3.84
CA VAL A 88 5.42 12.03 -2.76
C VAL A 88 3.92 11.79 -2.86
N HIS A 89 3.52 10.58 -3.20
CA HIS A 89 2.11 10.18 -3.12
C HIS A 89 1.84 9.59 -1.73
N LEU A 90 1.35 10.44 -0.82
CA LEU A 90 1.08 10.05 0.55
C LEU A 90 -0.36 9.51 0.66
N PHE A 91 -0.49 8.17 0.67
CA PHE A 91 -1.76 7.51 0.93
C PHE A 91 -1.83 7.13 2.42
N HIS A 92 -2.55 7.91 3.23
CA HIS A 92 -2.76 7.61 4.64
C HIS A 92 -4.24 7.34 4.91
N ARG A 93 -4.58 6.13 5.37
CA ARG A 93 -5.89 5.82 5.98
C ARG A 93 -5.67 5.16 7.34
N ARG A 94 -6.12 5.83 8.40
CA ARG A 94 -6.23 5.26 9.75
C ARG A 94 -7.62 4.62 9.89
N GLN A 95 -7.71 3.30 9.90
CA GLN A 95 -8.83 2.58 10.50
C GLN A 95 -8.32 1.34 11.23
N GLY A 96 -8.59 1.29 12.53
CA GLY A 96 -8.34 0.12 13.36
C GLY A 96 -9.17 -1.04 12.84
N HIS A 97 -8.50 -2.11 12.45
CA HIS A 97 -8.87 -3.52 12.58
C HIS A 97 -7.85 -4.25 11.73
N ALA A 98 -6.80 -4.67 12.43
CA ALA A 98 -5.65 -5.31 11.85
C ALA A 98 -6.08 -6.64 11.16
N ASN A 99 -5.43 -7.03 10.05
CA ASN A 99 -5.67 -8.30 9.35
C ASN A 99 -4.61 -9.37 9.59
N ARG A 100 -5.03 -10.52 10.15
CA ARG A 100 -4.15 -11.60 10.59
C ARG A 100 -3.77 -12.36 9.34
N LEU A 101 -2.52 -12.24 8.92
CA LEU A 101 -1.95 -13.14 7.92
C LEU A 101 -1.62 -14.44 8.65
N LEU A 102 -2.37 -15.49 8.31
CA LEU A 102 -2.02 -16.88 8.65
C LEU A 102 -0.82 -17.32 7.80
#